data_AF-A0A2V2QFT1-F1
#
_entry.id   AF-A0A2V2QFT1-F1
#
_cell.length_a   1.000
_cell.length_b   1.000
_cell.length_c   1.000
_cell.angle_alpha   90.00
_cell.angle_beta   90.00
_cell.angle_gamma   90.00
#
_symmetry.space_group_name_H-M   'P 1'
#
loop_
_entity.id
_entity.type
_entity.pdbx_description
1 polymer ?
#
loop_
_entity_poly.entity_id
_entity_poly.type
_entity_poly.pdbx_seq_one_letter_code
_entity_poly.pdbx_strand_id
1 'polypeptide(L)' 'MPASRPDLALLPRPSRMSALGGRLTLDRDTAVRALPGAEPAADLLRSLVGPAAGLPLA' A
#
# COMPACT_ATOMS: atom_id res chain seq x y z
N MET A 1 7.81 -25.94 6.36
CA MET A 1 6.80 -24.91 6.10
C MET A 1 7.04 -24.36 4.70
N PRO A 2 6.05 -24.37 3.79
CA PRO A 2 6.23 -23.78 2.47
C PRO A 2 6.53 -22.29 2.61
N ALA A 3 7.49 -21.79 1.83
CA ALA A 3 7.81 -20.38 1.80
C ALA A 3 6.58 -19.58 1.30
N SER A 4 6.22 -18.50 1.99
CA SER A 4 5.18 -17.59 1.54
C SER A 4 5.52 -17.08 0.13
N ARG A 5 4.58 -17.24 -0.81
CA ARG A 5 4.68 -16.73 -2.20
C ARG A 5 3.68 -15.60 -2.43
N PRO A 6 3.96 -14.37 -1.94
CA PRO A 6 3.04 -13.25 -2.09
C PRO A 6 2.84 -12.83 -3.55
N ASP A 7 3.78 -13.19 -4.44
CA ASP A 7 3.72 -12.98 -5.88
C ASP A 7 2.53 -13.70 -6.51
N LEU A 8 2.12 -14.85 -5.97
CA LEU A 8 0.99 -15.61 -6.49
C LEU A 8 -0.37 -14.98 -6.15
N ALA A 9 -0.42 -14.10 -5.15
CA ALA A 9 -1.63 -13.40 -4.73
C ALA A 9 -1.86 -12.07 -5.48
N LEU A 10 -0.84 -11.57 -6.18
CA LEU A 10 -0.92 -10.29 -6.91
C LEU A 10 -1.30 -10.52 -8.37
N LEU A 11 -2.36 -9.84 -8.81
CA LEU A 11 -2.85 -9.90 -10.18
C LEU A 11 -3.03 -8.46 -10.72
N PRO A 12 -2.48 -8.13 -11.91
CA PRO A 12 -1.57 -8.96 -12.70
C PRO A 12 -0.23 -9.22 -11.98
N ARG A 13 0.46 -10.30 -12.35
CA ARG A 13 1.71 -10.66 -11.67
C ARG A 13 2.81 -9.65 -12.00
N PRO A 14 3.52 -9.12 -10.99
CA PRO A 14 4.67 -8.26 -11.22
C PRO A 14 5.81 -9.06 -11.88
N SER A 15 6.56 -8.41 -12.77
CA SER A 15 7.70 -9.05 -13.46
C SER A 15 8.89 -9.31 -12.53
N ARG A 16 9.00 -8.54 -11.45
CA ARG A 16 10.01 -8.71 -10.39
C ARG A 16 9.42 -8.33 -9.04
N MET A 17 9.72 -9.12 -8.02
CA MET A 17 9.32 -8.87 -6.63
C MET A 17 10.38 -9.43 -5.68
N SER A 18 10.71 -8.68 -4.63
CA SER A 18 11.60 -9.11 -3.56
C SER A 18 10.95 -8.80 -2.22
N ALA A 19 10.96 -9.77 -1.30
CA ALA A 19 10.42 -9.61 0.05
C ALA A 19 11.57 -9.38 1.03
N LEU A 20 11.58 -8.22 1.69
CA LEU A 20 12.65 -7.84 2.64
C LEU A 20 12.43 -8.39 4.05
N GLY A 21 11.29 -9.07 4.30
CA GLY A 21 10.88 -9.47 5.64
C GLY A 21 10.42 -8.28 6.50
N GLY A 22 9.97 -8.56 7.73
CA GLY A 22 9.44 -7.55 8.64
C GLY A 22 7.98 -7.16 8.37
N ARG A 23 7.47 -6.23 9.19
CA ARG A 23 6.10 -5.68 9.09
C ARG A 23 6.15 -4.17 9.25
N LEU A 24 5.49 -3.46 8.33
CA LEU A 24 5.17 -2.05 8.46
C LEU A 24 3.76 -1.93 9.03
N THR A 25 3.59 -1.20 10.12
CA THR A 25 2.27 -0.90 10.69
C THR A 25 1.85 0.47 10.23
N LEU A 26 0.61 0.58 9.74
CA LEU A 26 -0.02 1.86 9.46
C LEU A 26 -0.80 2.28 10.70
N ASP A 27 -0.65 3.54 11.08
CA ASP A 27 -1.28 4.13 12.25
C ASP A 27 -1.88 5.50 11.94
N ARG A 28 -2.40 6.16 12.99
CA ARG A 28 -3.05 7.46 12.87
C ARG A 28 -2.16 8.57 12.32
N ASP A 29 -0.84 8.42 12.43
CA ASP A 29 0.16 9.41 12.01
C ASP A 29 0.66 9.10 10.57
N THR A 30 0.16 8.02 9.96
CA THR A 30 0.44 7.67 8.56
C THR A 30 -0.22 8.64 7.58
N ALA A 31 0.57 9.14 6.64
CA ALA A 31 0.19 10.14 5.65
C ALA A 31 0.48 9.67 4.21
N VAL A 32 -0.35 10.11 3.25
CA VAL A 32 -0.09 9.90 1.82
C VAL A 32 0.54 11.16 1.24
N ARG A 33 1.78 11.05 0.75
CA ARG A 33 2.50 12.20 0.18
C ARG A 33 2.59 12.05 -1.34
N ALA A 34 2.07 13.05 -2.05
CA ALA A 34 2.17 13.13 -3.51
C ALA A 34 3.30 14.04 -3.94
N LEU A 35 3.99 13.67 -5.01
CA LEU A 35 4.83 14.57 -5.79
C LEU A 35 3.97 15.27 -6.86
N PRO A 36 4.44 16.38 -7.45
CA PRO A 36 3.71 17.09 -8.50
C PRO A 36 3.23 16.16 -9.62
N GLY A 37 1.93 16.21 -9.92
CA GLY A 37 1.27 15.37 -10.92
C GLY A 37 0.68 14.05 -10.39
N ALA A 38 0.93 13.69 -9.12
CA ALA A 38 0.40 12.49 -8.49
C ALA A 38 -0.75 12.77 -7.50
N GLU A 39 -1.17 14.03 -7.34
CA GLU A 39 -2.22 14.44 -6.42
C GLU A 39 -3.54 13.68 -6.65
N PRO A 40 -4.02 13.48 -7.90
CA PRO A 40 -5.26 12.73 -8.13
C PRO A 40 -5.18 11.26 -7.65
N ALA A 41 -3.98 10.65 -7.77
CA ALA A 41 -3.76 9.29 -7.30
C ALA A 41 -3.74 9.22 -5.77
N ALA A 42 -3.15 10.23 -5.11
CA ALA A 42 -3.17 10.33 -3.66
C ALA A 42 -4.59 10.53 -3.12
N ASP A 43 -5.40 11.38 -3.76
CA ASP A 43 -6.79 11.59 -3.36
C ASP A 43 -7.63 10.32 -3.53
N LEU A 44 -7.43 9.60 -4.65
CA LEU A 44 -8.04 8.30 -4.84
C LEU A 44 -7.64 7.32 -3.73
N LEU A 45 -6.35 7.23 -3.41
CA LEU A 45 -5.85 6.31 -2.38
C LEU A 45 -6.41 6.64 -1.00
N ARG A 46 -6.48 7.92 -0.62
CA ARG A 46 -7.13 8.36 0.62
C ARG A 46 -8.61 7.98 0.65
N SER A 47 -9.33 8.18 -0.45
CA SER A 47 -10.77 7.87 -0.54
C SER A 47 -11.08 6.38 -0.41
N LEU A 48 -10.23 5.50 -0.96
CA LEU A 48 -10.45 4.05 -0.97
C LEU A 48 -9.92 3.37 0.29
N VAL A 49 -8.74 3.78 0.77
CA VAL A 49 -8.04 3.09 1.86
C VAL A 49 -8.40 3.67 3.22
N GLY A 50 -8.56 5.00 3.33
CA GLY A 50 -8.79 5.68 4.61
C GLY A 50 -9.97 5.09 5.39
N PRO A 51 -11.17 4.99 4.79
CA PRO A 51 -12.33 4.40 5.46
C PRO A 51 -12.14 2.92 5.83
N ALA A 52 -11.55 2.13 4.92
CA ALA A 52 -11.34 0.70 5.13
C ALA A 52 -10.30 0.41 6.22
N ALA A 53 -9.31 1.28 6.37
CA ALA A 53 -8.27 1.19 7.39
C ALA A 53 -8.67 1.91 8.70
N GLY A 54 -9.71 2.73 8.70
CA GLY A 54 -10.04 3.61 9.83
C GLY A 54 -8.98 4.69 10.07
N LEU A 55 -8.25 5.09 9.03
CA LEU A 55 -7.12 6.03 9.11
C LEU A 55 -7.40 7.28 8.27
N PRO A 56 -6.96 8.47 8.70
CA PRO A 56 -7.18 9.72 7.96
C PRO A 56 -6.33 9.80 6.69
N LEU A 57 -5.10 9.26 6.70
CA LEU A 57 -4.16 9.28 5.59
C LEU A 57 -3.88 10.69 5.00
N ALA A 58 -4.03 11.72 5.83
CA ALA A 58 -3.91 13.14 5.46
C ALA A 58 -2.57 13.46 4.81
#